data_AF-A0A503YAY5-F1
#
_entry.id   AF-A0A503YAY5-F1
#
_cell.length_a   1.000
_cell.length_b   1.000
_cell.length_c   1.000
_cell.angle_alpha   90.00
_cell.angle_beta   90.00
_cell.angle_gamma   90.00
#
_symmetry.space_group_name_H-M   'P 1'
#
loop_
_entity.id
_entity.type
_entity.pdbx_description
1 polymer ?
#
loop_
_entity_poly.entity_id
_entity_poly.type
_entity_poly.pdbx_seq_one_letter_code
_entity_poly.pdbx_strand_id
1 'polypeptide(L)'
;MTTAPHPFEPKQIKPQYPEPVPGASQLVALPFTAAVAGYLRSVGIADTTRVVLHRAVNREGGEFLQQLSAYSGIPYDPRGAGRMNAVTTGIMGKAFALQKIVRTRAYPSSEALLTDLKKDMKEIGDDRDIKTVARSYLAVPMTSPAKSVVAILYADTFSINAFSDEDRLNCLIGMCEEFCRLLDSLTAQSLPGIQNFELTRGAPVEDTATVYPRLQQVLEDRATPKFTRLTSLNFEAAS
;
A
#
# COMPACT_ATOMS: atom_id res chain seq x y z
N MET A 1 -24.82 -10.30 1.62
CA MET A 1 -23.40 -10.21 2.04
C MET A 1 -23.05 -8.74 2.09
N THR A 2 -22.82 -8.19 3.27
CA THR A 2 -22.50 -6.78 3.47
C THR A 2 -21.08 -6.51 2.99
N THR A 3 -20.93 -5.56 2.07
CA THR A 3 -19.63 -5.00 1.67
C THR A 3 -18.90 -4.53 2.92
N ALA A 4 -17.69 -5.05 3.17
CA ALA A 4 -16.86 -4.56 4.26
C ALA A 4 -16.71 -3.03 4.14
N PRO A 5 -16.90 -2.26 5.22
CA PRO A 5 -16.86 -0.81 5.13
C PRO A 5 -15.50 -0.32 4.63
N HIS A 6 -15.56 0.79 3.90
CA HIS A 6 -14.37 1.43 3.35
C HIS A 6 -13.34 1.74 4.44
N PRO A 7 -12.02 1.69 4.13
CA PRO A 7 -11.01 2.25 5.02
C PRO A 7 -11.43 3.68 5.38
N PHE A 8 -11.15 4.10 6.62
CA PHE A 8 -11.38 5.47 7.06
C PHE A 8 -10.79 6.41 6.01
N GLU A 9 -11.66 7.17 5.34
CA GLU A 9 -11.26 8.26 4.46
C GLU A 9 -11.31 9.50 5.36
N PRO A 10 -10.17 9.99 5.89
CA PRO A 10 -10.14 11.33 6.46
C PRO A 10 -10.64 12.35 5.42
N LYS A 11 -10.77 13.63 5.76
CA LYS A 11 -11.11 14.68 4.77
C LYS A 11 -10.00 14.79 3.71
N GLN A 12 -10.02 13.87 2.75
CA GLN A 12 -8.98 13.68 1.78
C GLN A 12 -8.97 14.87 0.83
N ILE A 13 -7.82 15.49 0.71
CA ILE A 13 -7.53 16.34 -0.44
C ILE A 13 -7.52 15.41 -1.65
N LYS A 14 -8.54 15.55 -2.52
CA LYS A 14 -8.63 14.83 -3.79
C LYS A 14 -8.35 15.84 -4.91
N PRO A 15 -7.56 15.48 -5.93
CA PRO A 15 -7.38 16.33 -7.10
C PRO A 15 -8.71 16.50 -7.83
N GLN A 16 -8.90 17.65 -8.49
CA GLN A 16 -10.10 17.93 -9.27
C GLN A 16 -10.19 17.01 -10.49
N TYR A 17 -9.04 16.72 -11.10
CA TYR A 17 -8.90 15.83 -12.25
C TYR A 17 -7.99 14.67 -11.85
N PRO A 18 -8.52 13.52 -11.40
CA PRO A 18 -7.69 12.40 -11.00
C PRO A 18 -6.87 11.87 -12.19
N GLU A 19 -5.64 11.45 -11.91
CA GLU A 19 -4.78 10.80 -12.91
C GLU A 19 -5.44 9.47 -13.34
N PRO A 20 -5.52 9.11 -14.63
CA PRO A 20 -5.99 7.79 -15.02
C PRO A 20 -5.02 6.70 -14.54
N VAL A 21 -5.56 5.54 -14.20
CA VAL A 21 -4.73 4.36 -13.92
C VAL A 21 -4.28 3.77 -15.26
N PRO A 22 -2.97 3.57 -15.50
CA PRO A 22 -2.49 2.98 -16.73
C PRO A 22 -2.85 1.51 -16.80
N GLY A 23 -3.38 1.07 -17.94
CA GLY A 23 -3.89 -0.28 -18.12
C GLY A 23 -2.82 -1.34 -17.89
N ALA A 24 -1.63 -1.14 -18.46
CA ALA A 24 -0.53 -2.10 -18.27
C ALA A 24 -0.02 -2.14 -16.83
N SER A 25 0.08 -0.99 -16.14
CA SER A 25 0.44 -0.93 -14.71
C SER A 25 -0.57 -1.65 -13.83
N GLN A 26 -1.87 -1.49 -14.11
CA GLN A 26 -2.93 -2.19 -13.40
C GLN A 26 -2.87 -3.70 -13.62
N LEU A 27 -2.62 -4.14 -14.86
CA LEU A 27 -2.49 -5.57 -15.20
C LEU A 27 -1.27 -6.22 -14.56
N VAL A 28 -0.21 -5.47 -14.26
CA VAL A 28 0.94 -5.98 -13.50
C VAL A 28 0.65 -6.03 -12.00
N ALA A 29 -0.07 -5.03 -11.46
CA ALA A 29 -0.41 -4.97 -10.04
C ALA A 29 -1.35 -6.10 -9.60
N LEU A 30 -2.39 -6.40 -10.39
CA LEU A 30 -3.42 -7.40 -10.08
C LEU A 30 -2.88 -8.80 -9.75
N PRO A 31 -2.10 -9.47 -10.62
CA PRO A 31 -1.57 -10.81 -10.34
C PRO A 31 -0.58 -10.79 -9.17
N PHE A 32 0.21 -9.71 -9.02
CA PHE A 32 1.14 -9.57 -7.89
C PHE A 32 0.39 -9.51 -6.56
N THR A 33 -0.62 -8.65 -6.44
CA THR A 33 -1.43 -8.53 -5.20
C THR A 33 -2.27 -9.79 -4.95
N ALA A 34 -2.73 -10.47 -6.00
CA ALA A 34 -3.42 -11.75 -5.89
C ALA A 34 -2.51 -12.86 -5.36
N ALA A 35 -1.26 -12.92 -5.83
CA ALA A 35 -0.25 -13.87 -5.34
C ALA A 35 0.09 -13.62 -3.88
N VAL A 36 0.29 -12.36 -3.47
CA VAL A 36 0.51 -11.97 -2.06
C VAL A 36 -0.68 -12.39 -1.19
N ALA A 37 -1.91 -12.11 -1.64
CA ALA A 37 -3.11 -12.52 -0.90
C ALA A 37 -3.25 -14.05 -0.83
N GLY A 38 -2.87 -14.78 -1.88
CA GLY A 38 -2.84 -16.24 -1.91
C GLY A 38 -1.83 -16.82 -0.92
N TYR A 39 -0.63 -16.24 -0.87
CA TYR A 39 0.40 -16.59 0.11
C TYR A 39 -0.07 -16.36 1.54
N LEU A 40 -0.64 -15.19 1.85
CA LEU A 40 -1.15 -14.89 3.20
C LEU A 40 -2.20 -15.92 3.66
N ARG A 41 -3.09 -16.34 2.76
CA ARG A 41 -4.06 -17.41 3.04
C ARG A 41 -3.39 -18.76 3.26
N SER A 42 -2.38 -19.12 2.46
CA SER A 42 -1.71 -20.42 2.60
C SER A 42 -0.94 -20.56 3.90
N VAL A 43 -0.48 -19.45 4.50
CA VAL A 43 0.19 -19.42 5.81
C VAL A 43 -0.76 -19.16 6.99
N GLY A 44 -2.06 -19.36 6.80
CA GLY A 44 -3.06 -19.38 7.87
C GLY A 44 -3.68 -18.03 8.23
N ILE A 45 -3.46 -16.96 7.46
CA ILE A 45 -4.25 -15.72 7.59
C ILE A 45 -5.58 -15.92 6.85
N ALA A 46 -6.53 -16.54 7.55
CA ALA A 46 -7.81 -16.96 6.99
C ALA A 46 -8.88 -15.85 6.99
N ASP A 47 -8.69 -14.78 7.75
CA ASP A 47 -9.62 -13.65 7.79
C ASP A 47 -9.59 -12.84 6.48
N THR A 48 -10.61 -11.99 6.31
CA THR A 48 -10.69 -10.98 5.24
C THR A 48 -9.39 -10.18 5.19
N THR A 49 -8.54 -10.54 4.23
CA THR A 49 -7.24 -9.93 4.01
C THR A 49 -7.32 -9.11 2.74
N ARG A 50 -6.99 -7.84 2.83
CA ARG A 50 -7.05 -6.89 1.72
C ARG A 50 -5.63 -6.53 1.34
N VAL A 51 -5.25 -6.80 0.10
CA VAL A 51 -3.91 -6.50 -0.43
C VAL A 51 -4.06 -5.62 -1.66
N VAL A 52 -3.25 -4.57 -1.75
CA VAL A 52 -3.26 -3.67 -2.90
C VAL A 52 -1.91 -3.00 -3.11
N LEU A 53 -1.64 -2.61 -4.35
CA LEU A 53 -0.47 -1.84 -4.72
C LEU A 53 -0.87 -0.38 -4.97
N HIS A 54 -0.17 0.55 -4.33
CA HIS A 54 -0.25 1.97 -4.65
C HIS A 54 0.98 2.39 -5.43
N ARG A 55 0.84 3.35 -6.34
CA ARG A 55 1.95 4.05 -6.98
C ARG A 55 2.01 5.50 -6.55
N ALA A 56 3.20 6.08 -6.53
CA ALA A 56 3.35 7.53 -6.41
C ALA A 56 2.99 8.19 -7.75
N VAL A 57 2.16 9.24 -7.71
CA VAL A 57 1.78 10.06 -8.87
C VAL A 57 1.81 11.54 -8.50
N ASN A 58 2.03 12.39 -9.49
CA ASN A 58 1.83 13.82 -9.36
C ASN A 58 0.57 14.22 -10.11
N ARG A 59 -0.28 15.01 -9.45
CA ARG A 59 -1.41 15.67 -10.10
C ARG A 59 -1.60 17.06 -9.51
N GLU A 60 -1.84 18.06 -10.36
CA GLU A 60 -2.11 19.43 -9.92
C GLU A 60 -1.01 20.02 -9.00
N GLY A 61 0.25 19.62 -9.21
CA GLY A 61 1.40 20.05 -8.42
C GLY A 61 1.58 19.31 -7.10
N GLY A 62 0.66 18.41 -6.75
CA GLY A 62 0.67 17.60 -5.55
C GLY A 62 1.09 16.15 -5.80
N GLU A 63 1.83 15.55 -4.87
CA GLU A 63 2.15 14.12 -4.87
C GLU A 63 1.10 13.32 -4.09
N PHE A 64 0.63 12.23 -4.69
CA PHE A 64 -0.41 11.34 -4.18
C PHE A 64 -0.01 9.87 -4.28
N LEU A 65 -0.65 9.02 -3.47
CA LEU A 65 -0.65 7.57 -3.62
C LEU A 65 -1.91 7.13 -4.38
N GLN A 66 -1.75 6.67 -5.60
CA GLN A 66 -2.84 6.13 -6.40
C GLN A 66 -2.89 4.61 -6.30
N GLN A 67 -4.06 4.09 -5.90
CA GLN A 67 -4.37 2.66 -5.89
C GLN A 67 -4.39 2.11 -7.33
N LEU A 68 -3.45 1.22 -7.67
CA LEU A 68 -3.31 0.66 -9.02
C LEU A 68 -4.37 -0.40 -9.36
N SER A 69 -4.93 -1.07 -8.36
CA SER A 69 -5.87 -2.17 -8.55
C SER A 69 -6.94 -2.18 -7.47
N ALA A 70 -8.03 -2.89 -7.70
CA ALA A 70 -8.91 -3.28 -6.59
C ALA A 70 -8.13 -4.12 -5.56
N TYR A 71 -8.66 -4.18 -4.33
CA TYR A 71 -8.10 -5.06 -3.30
C TYR A 71 -8.19 -6.53 -3.73
N SER A 72 -7.08 -7.23 -3.61
CA SER A 72 -7.01 -8.69 -3.67
C SER A 72 -7.26 -9.31 -2.30
N GLY A 73 -7.70 -10.57 -2.27
CA GLY A 73 -8.02 -11.31 -1.04
C GLY A 73 -9.47 -11.12 -0.54
N ILE A 74 -10.24 -10.30 -1.24
CA ILE A 74 -11.69 -10.13 -1.11
C ILE A 74 -12.35 -10.25 -2.50
N PRO A 75 -13.69 -10.37 -2.59
CA PRO A 75 -14.38 -10.32 -3.88
C PRO A 75 -13.99 -9.07 -4.68
N TYR A 76 -13.69 -9.27 -5.96
CA TYR A 76 -13.20 -8.20 -6.84
C TYR A 76 -14.25 -7.11 -7.04
N ASP A 77 -13.89 -5.86 -6.77
CA ASP A 77 -14.70 -4.67 -7.07
C ASP A 77 -13.88 -3.71 -7.94
N PRO A 78 -14.16 -3.59 -9.25
CA PRO A 78 -13.39 -2.76 -10.17
C PRO A 78 -13.39 -1.28 -9.79
N ARG A 79 -14.37 -0.81 -9.00
CA ARG A 79 -14.47 0.59 -8.54
C ARG A 79 -13.42 0.95 -7.48
N GLY A 80 -12.63 -0.02 -7.03
CA GLY A 80 -11.52 0.21 -6.10
C GLY A 80 -10.28 0.84 -6.76
N ALA A 81 -10.07 0.62 -8.05
CA ALA A 81 -8.90 1.14 -8.76
C ALA A 81 -8.98 2.68 -8.93
N GLY A 82 -7.82 3.34 -8.92
CA GLY A 82 -7.68 4.77 -9.21
C GLY A 82 -7.93 5.71 -8.04
N ARG A 83 -8.34 5.20 -6.87
CA ARG A 83 -8.44 6.01 -5.64
C ARG A 83 -7.11 6.67 -5.35
N MET A 84 -7.13 7.97 -5.13
CA MET A 84 -5.95 8.77 -4.81
C MET A 84 -6.01 9.20 -3.34
N ASN A 85 -4.96 8.89 -2.61
CA ASN A 85 -4.79 9.28 -1.21
C ASN A 85 -3.63 10.28 -1.11
N ALA A 86 -3.68 11.19 -0.15
CA ALA A 86 -2.55 12.03 0.19
C ALA A 86 -1.36 11.17 0.64
N VAL A 87 -0.13 11.61 0.37
CA VAL A 87 1.09 10.86 0.71
C VAL A 87 1.38 10.81 2.21
N THR A 88 0.60 11.49 3.05
CA THR A 88 0.70 11.42 4.52
C THR A 88 -0.38 10.55 5.18
N THR A 89 -1.30 9.96 4.41
CA THR A 89 -2.43 9.22 4.95
C THR A 89 -2.00 7.88 5.58
N GLY A 90 -2.26 7.73 6.88
CA GLY A 90 -2.18 6.44 7.56
C GLY A 90 -0.79 5.80 7.59
N ILE A 91 -0.77 4.47 7.67
CA ILE A 91 0.47 3.69 7.69
C ILE A 91 1.25 3.80 6.37
N MET A 92 0.55 3.91 5.24
CA MET A 92 1.19 4.12 3.93
C MET A 92 1.90 5.46 3.87
N GLY A 93 1.30 6.51 4.43
CA GLY A 93 1.93 7.82 4.45
C GLY A 93 3.14 7.88 5.36
N LYS A 94 3.11 7.18 6.51
CA LYS A 94 4.31 7.01 7.34
C LYS A 94 5.41 6.24 6.61
N ALA A 95 5.05 5.16 5.91
CA ALA A 95 6.00 4.40 5.09
C ALA A 95 6.56 5.22 3.92
N PHE A 96 5.72 6.08 3.32
CA PHE A 96 6.12 7.01 2.26
C PHE A 96 7.16 8.02 2.75
N ALA A 97 6.83 8.74 3.84
CA ALA A 97 7.67 9.78 4.41
C ALA A 97 9.03 9.25 4.90
N LEU A 98 9.03 8.10 5.58
CA LEU A 98 10.25 7.50 6.12
C LEU A 98 11.01 6.63 5.11
N GLN A 99 10.36 6.23 4.01
CA GLN A 99 10.88 5.25 3.04
C GLN A 99 11.27 3.92 3.69
N LYS A 100 10.54 3.56 4.75
CA LYS A 100 10.76 2.40 5.59
C LYS A 100 9.53 1.54 5.63
N ILE A 101 9.74 0.25 5.87
CA ILE A 101 8.64 -0.69 6.09
C ILE A 101 7.96 -0.33 7.42
N VAL A 102 6.64 -0.23 7.38
CA VAL A 102 5.82 0.03 8.57
C VAL A 102 4.78 -1.07 8.70
N ARG A 103 4.65 -1.63 9.90
CA ARG A 103 3.63 -2.64 10.23
C ARG A 103 2.89 -2.28 11.51
N THR A 104 1.83 -3.01 11.81
CA THR A 104 1.30 -3.05 13.18
C THR A 104 2.28 -3.77 14.09
N ARG A 105 2.56 -3.20 15.26
CA ARG A 105 3.39 -3.82 16.30
C ARG A 105 2.77 -5.12 16.81
N ALA A 106 3.62 -6.00 17.34
CA ALA A 106 3.13 -7.18 18.04
C ALA A 106 2.39 -6.81 19.33
N TYR A 107 1.24 -7.42 19.55
CA TYR A 107 0.46 -7.29 20.78
C TYR A 107 0.38 -8.64 21.51
N PRO A 108 0.44 -8.65 22.86
CA PRO A 108 0.33 -9.88 23.64
C PRO A 108 -1.08 -10.49 23.62
N SER A 109 -2.12 -9.68 23.34
CA SER A 109 -3.51 -10.13 23.29
C SER A 109 -4.35 -9.22 22.39
N SER A 110 -5.51 -9.73 21.95
CA SER A 110 -6.48 -8.91 21.20
C SER A 110 -7.05 -7.76 22.02
N GLU A 111 -7.16 -7.92 23.34
CA GLU A 111 -7.65 -6.85 24.22
C GLU A 111 -6.68 -5.68 24.30
N ALA A 112 -5.37 -5.96 24.37
CA ALA A 112 -4.34 -4.94 24.37
C ALA A 112 -4.36 -4.14 23.05
N LEU A 113 -4.47 -4.83 21.91
CA LEU A 113 -4.59 -4.18 20.60
C LEU A 113 -5.84 -3.31 20.52
N LEU A 114 -7.00 -3.84 20.90
CA LEU A 114 -8.27 -3.10 20.82
C LEU A 114 -8.27 -1.89 21.75
N THR A 115 -7.56 -1.93 22.88
CA THR A 115 -7.41 -0.79 23.78
C THR A 115 -6.68 0.37 23.11
N ASP A 116 -5.57 0.11 22.42
CA ASP A 116 -4.83 1.15 21.70
C ASP A 116 -5.60 1.62 20.46
N LEU A 117 -6.23 0.70 19.72
CA LEU A 117 -7.03 1.03 18.55
C LEU A 117 -8.20 1.96 18.92
N LYS A 118 -8.92 1.70 20.01
CA LYS A 118 -10.00 2.59 20.50
C LYS A 118 -9.51 3.98 20.83
N LYS A 119 -8.33 4.10 21.46
CA LYS A 119 -7.73 5.41 21.78
C LYS A 119 -7.41 6.18 20.52
N ASP A 120 -6.75 5.53 19.57
CA ASP A 120 -6.40 6.17 18.31
C ASP A 120 -7.65 6.56 17.49
N MET A 121 -8.65 5.67 17.38
CA MET A 121 -9.92 5.97 16.71
C MET A 121 -10.60 7.20 17.31
N LYS A 122 -10.65 7.30 18.65
CA LYS A 122 -11.22 8.47 19.33
C LYS A 122 -10.44 9.75 19.04
N GLU A 123 -9.11 9.70 19.03
CA GLU A 123 -8.25 10.88 18.81
C GLU A 123 -8.37 11.43 17.39
N ILE A 124 -8.55 10.55 16.39
CA ILE A 124 -8.69 10.97 14.99
C ILE A 124 -10.15 11.19 14.55
N GLY A 125 -11.11 10.95 15.45
CA GLY A 125 -12.54 11.07 15.15
C GLY A 125 -13.07 9.98 14.20
N ASP A 126 -12.50 8.78 14.22
CA ASP A 126 -13.03 7.63 13.49
C ASP A 126 -14.17 6.98 14.28
N ASP A 127 -15.40 7.18 13.80
CA ASP A 127 -16.65 6.77 14.43
C ASP A 127 -17.17 5.41 13.94
N ARG A 128 -16.42 4.72 13.07
CA ARG A 128 -16.80 3.38 12.58
C ARG A 128 -16.90 2.37 13.71
N ASP A 129 -17.72 1.34 13.53
CA ASP A 129 -17.73 0.21 14.45
C ASP A 129 -16.35 -0.46 14.45
N ILE A 130 -15.72 -0.56 15.62
CA ILE A 130 -14.40 -1.17 15.80
C ILE A 130 -14.30 -2.59 15.22
N LYS A 131 -15.40 -3.35 15.18
CA LYS A 131 -15.44 -4.69 14.58
C LYS A 131 -15.17 -4.68 13.08
N THR A 132 -15.30 -3.51 12.46
CA THR A 132 -15.12 -3.30 11.02
C THR A 132 -13.77 -2.67 10.68
N VAL A 133 -12.98 -2.34 11.69
CA VAL A 133 -11.62 -1.81 11.54
C VAL A 133 -10.63 -2.96 11.54
N ALA A 134 -9.72 -2.97 10.57
CA ALA A 134 -8.67 -3.97 10.50
C ALA A 134 -7.78 -3.91 11.74
N ARG A 135 -7.17 -5.04 12.10
CA ARG A 135 -6.37 -5.18 13.33
C ARG A 135 -4.88 -5.21 13.04
N SER A 136 -4.49 -5.72 11.89
CA SER A 136 -3.11 -5.73 11.44
C SER A 136 -2.98 -5.02 10.10
N TYR A 137 -1.93 -4.22 9.97
CA TYR A 137 -1.60 -3.41 8.82
C TYR A 137 -0.13 -3.62 8.43
N LEU A 138 0.16 -3.53 7.14
CA LEU A 138 1.51 -3.56 6.59
C LEU A 138 1.59 -2.59 5.41
N ALA A 139 2.66 -1.80 5.36
CA ALA A 139 3.07 -0.99 4.24
C ALA A 139 4.55 -1.25 3.93
N VAL A 140 4.81 -1.80 2.74
CA VAL A 140 6.16 -2.05 2.21
C VAL A 140 6.40 -1.08 1.06
N PRO A 141 7.16 0.02 1.28
CA PRO A 141 7.54 0.90 0.18
C PRO A 141 8.53 0.20 -0.75
N MET A 142 8.49 0.56 -2.02
CA MET A 142 9.47 0.17 -3.04
C MET A 142 10.08 1.45 -3.60
N THR A 143 11.39 1.59 -3.43
CA THR A 143 12.08 2.87 -3.66
C THR A 143 12.88 2.88 -4.96
N SER A 144 12.97 4.03 -5.60
CA SER A 144 13.82 4.27 -6.76
C SER A 144 15.31 4.38 -6.38
N PRO A 145 16.23 4.38 -7.36
CA PRO A 145 17.65 4.62 -7.12
C PRO A 145 17.94 5.91 -6.32
N ALA A 146 17.15 6.95 -6.59
CA ALA A 146 17.21 8.26 -5.95
C ALA A 146 16.54 8.30 -4.55
N LYS A 147 16.25 7.14 -3.94
CA LYS A 147 15.60 7.01 -2.63
C LYS A 147 14.28 7.77 -2.59
N SER A 148 13.33 7.31 -3.39
CA SER A 148 12.00 7.91 -3.42
C SER A 148 10.99 6.85 -3.74
N VAL A 149 9.82 6.94 -3.15
CA VAL A 149 8.84 5.86 -3.24
C VAL A 149 8.22 5.84 -4.62
N VAL A 150 8.35 4.71 -5.31
CA VAL A 150 7.73 4.44 -6.62
C VAL A 150 6.37 3.76 -6.41
N ALA A 151 6.33 2.81 -5.48
CA ALA A 151 5.14 2.06 -5.13
C ALA A 151 5.12 1.68 -3.65
N ILE A 152 3.94 1.37 -3.11
CA ILE A 152 3.74 0.83 -1.76
C ILE A 152 2.81 -0.37 -1.86
N LEU A 153 3.30 -1.54 -1.46
CA LEU A 153 2.42 -2.67 -1.17
C LEU A 153 1.75 -2.38 0.17
N TYR A 154 0.42 -2.34 0.18
CA TYR A 154 -0.38 -2.22 1.39
C TYR A 154 -1.18 -3.49 1.61
N ALA A 155 -1.19 -3.96 2.85
CA ALA A 155 -2.04 -5.06 3.27
C ALA A 155 -2.68 -4.76 4.63
N ASP A 156 -3.92 -5.18 4.81
CA ASP A 156 -4.57 -5.21 6.10
C ASP A 156 -5.44 -6.46 6.30
N THR A 157 -5.70 -6.80 7.56
CA THR A 157 -6.52 -7.95 7.94
C THR A 157 -7.09 -7.81 9.35
N PHE A 158 -8.13 -8.58 9.66
CA PHE A 158 -8.75 -8.66 10.99
C PHE A 158 -8.03 -9.62 11.95
N SER A 159 -7.09 -10.42 11.43
CA SER A 159 -6.23 -11.27 12.26
C SER A 159 -5.25 -10.41 13.07
N ILE A 160 -5.08 -10.72 14.36
CA ILE A 160 -4.07 -10.09 15.22
C ILE A 160 -2.67 -10.59 14.85
N ASN A 161 -1.66 -9.72 14.95
CA ASN A 161 -0.25 -10.07 14.73
C ASN A 161 0.04 -10.69 13.36
N ALA A 162 -0.82 -10.43 12.36
CA ALA A 162 -0.71 -11.05 11.04
C ALA A 162 0.60 -10.69 10.33
N PHE A 163 1.22 -9.56 10.67
CA PHE A 163 2.48 -9.09 10.09
C PHE A 163 3.62 -9.01 11.12
N SER A 164 3.43 -9.58 12.31
CA SER A 164 4.43 -9.61 13.38
C SER A 164 5.39 -10.81 13.29
N ASP A 165 5.02 -11.81 12.47
CA ASP A 165 5.85 -12.98 12.20
C ASP A 165 6.99 -12.62 11.22
N GLU A 166 8.23 -12.88 11.62
CA GLU A 166 9.42 -12.45 10.88
C GLU A 166 9.63 -13.25 9.58
N ASP A 167 9.33 -14.54 9.57
CA ASP A 167 9.48 -15.39 8.37
C ASP A 167 8.46 -14.99 7.31
N ARG A 168 7.21 -14.76 7.74
CA ARG A 168 6.15 -14.24 6.88
C ARG A 168 6.54 -12.88 6.31
N LEU A 169 7.03 -11.97 7.15
CA LEU A 169 7.46 -10.65 6.73
C LEU A 169 8.62 -10.73 5.73
N ASN A 170 9.64 -11.54 6.00
CA ASN A 170 10.76 -11.77 5.08
C ASN A 170 10.28 -12.26 3.72
N CYS A 171 9.32 -13.18 3.69
CA CYS A 171 8.74 -13.66 2.44
C CYS A 171 8.01 -12.54 1.68
N LEU A 172 7.19 -11.72 2.35
CA LEU A 172 6.50 -10.58 1.73
C LEU A 172 7.48 -9.54 1.16
N ILE A 173 8.57 -9.26 1.88
CA ILE A 173 9.65 -8.39 1.42
C ILE A 173 10.32 -9.00 0.19
N GLY A 174 10.64 -10.30 0.23
CA GLY A 174 11.21 -11.03 -0.92
C GLY A 174 10.31 -10.98 -2.15
N MET A 175 8.99 -11.10 -1.98
CA MET A 175 8.03 -10.93 -3.09
C MET A 175 8.11 -9.52 -3.71
N CYS A 176 8.22 -8.47 -2.89
CA CYS A 176 8.43 -7.10 -3.37
C CYS A 176 9.78 -6.91 -4.07
N GLU A 177 10.85 -7.53 -3.57
CA GLU A 177 12.18 -7.47 -4.18
C GLU A 177 12.22 -8.14 -5.55
N GLU A 178 11.61 -9.33 -5.68
CA GLU A 178 11.46 -10.01 -6.98
C GLU A 178 10.62 -9.19 -7.95
N PHE A 179 9.54 -8.56 -7.46
CA PHE A 179 8.73 -7.65 -8.25
C PHE A 179 9.54 -6.45 -8.75
N CYS A 180 10.37 -5.85 -7.90
CA CYS A 180 11.30 -4.79 -8.30
C CYS A 180 12.26 -5.23 -9.40
N ARG A 181 12.89 -6.41 -9.21
CA ARG A 181 13.86 -6.98 -10.18
C ARG A 181 13.22 -7.29 -11.53
N LEU A 182 12.00 -7.84 -11.53
CA LEU A 182 11.25 -8.09 -12.76
C LEU A 182 10.98 -6.78 -13.52
N LEU A 183 10.46 -5.76 -12.85
CA LEU A 183 10.13 -4.49 -13.49
C LEU A 183 11.35 -3.70 -13.97
N ASP A 184 12.48 -3.76 -13.25
CA ASP A 184 13.74 -3.21 -13.74
C ASP A 184 14.21 -3.93 -15.01
N SER A 185 14.02 -5.24 -15.08
CA SER A 185 14.34 -6.04 -16.27
C SER A 185 13.46 -5.64 -17.45
N LEU A 186 12.17 -5.40 -17.23
CA LEU A 186 11.25 -4.89 -18.26
C LEU A 186 11.57 -3.44 -18.67
N THR A 187 12.18 -2.65 -17.80
CA THR A 187 12.66 -1.31 -18.16
C THR A 187 13.92 -1.39 -19.02
N ALA A 188 14.76 -2.42 -18.80
CA ALA A 188 15.95 -2.69 -19.61
C ALA A 188 15.61 -3.29 -20.97
N GLN A 189 14.58 -4.13 -21.02
CA GLN A 189 14.10 -4.87 -22.19
C GLN A 189 12.59 -4.70 -22.27
N SER A 190 12.16 -3.58 -22.82
CA SER A 190 10.75 -3.22 -22.91
C SER A 190 9.97 -4.23 -23.74
N LEU A 191 8.77 -4.57 -23.28
CA LEU A 191 7.79 -5.28 -24.10
C LEU A 191 7.43 -4.38 -25.30
N PRO A 192 7.34 -4.93 -26.52
CA PRO A 192 6.93 -4.15 -27.68
C PRO A 192 5.60 -3.44 -27.44
N GLY A 193 5.55 -2.14 -27.74
CA GLY A 193 4.35 -1.31 -27.59
C GLY A 193 3.96 -0.98 -26.14
N ILE A 194 4.83 -1.23 -25.15
CA ILE A 194 4.61 -0.81 -23.75
C ILE A 194 5.79 0.06 -23.31
N GLN A 195 5.49 1.25 -22.80
CA GLN A 195 6.49 2.18 -22.28
C GLN A 195 6.13 2.61 -20.85
N ASN A 196 7.14 2.77 -20.00
CA ASN A 196 6.99 3.44 -18.72
C ASN A 196 7.15 4.95 -18.89
N PHE A 197 6.11 5.73 -18.61
CA PHE A 197 6.16 7.19 -18.70
C PHE A 197 6.61 7.78 -17.35
N GLU A 198 7.75 8.46 -17.35
CA GLU A 198 8.23 9.13 -16.13
C GLU A 198 7.24 10.22 -15.68
N LEU A 199 6.97 10.25 -14.37
CA LEU A 199 6.12 11.28 -13.77
C LEU A 199 7.00 12.28 -13.03
N THR A 200 6.85 13.56 -13.37
CA THR A 200 7.50 14.66 -12.64
C THR A 200 6.98 14.69 -11.22
N ARG A 201 7.85 14.85 -10.22
CA ARG A 201 7.41 14.89 -8.83
C ARG A 201 6.79 16.23 -8.44
N GLY A 202 5.78 16.15 -7.57
CA GLY A 202 5.09 17.30 -7.02
C GLY A 202 5.54 17.59 -5.59
N ALA A 203 4.94 18.59 -4.97
CA ALA A 203 5.04 18.78 -3.53
C ALA A 203 4.18 17.71 -2.82
N PRO A 204 4.68 17.06 -1.76
CA PRO A 204 3.86 16.15 -0.95
C PRO A 204 2.55 16.79 -0.52
N VAL A 205 1.42 16.18 -0.87
CA VAL A 205 0.11 16.63 -0.34
C VAL A 205 -0.05 16.06 1.06
N GLU A 206 -0.23 16.95 2.01
CA GLU A 206 -0.44 16.61 3.42
C GLU A 206 -1.94 16.56 3.75
N ASP A 207 -2.39 15.45 4.31
CA ASP A 207 -3.65 15.26 5.04
C ASP A 207 -3.32 14.89 6.51
N THR A 208 -4.34 14.58 7.32
CA THR A 208 -4.25 14.05 8.69
C THR A 208 -3.13 13.04 8.84
N ALA A 209 -2.08 13.45 9.55
CA ALA A 209 -0.88 12.67 9.77
C ALA A 209 -1.21 11.37 10.53
N THR A 210 -0.80 10.23 9.98
CA THR A 210 -0.72 8.92 10.65
C THR A 210 -2.01 8.48 11.37
N VAL A 211 -2.93 7.83 10.65
CA VAL A 211 -4.06 7.07 11.21
C VAL A 211 -3.54 5.92 12.09
N TYR A 212 -3.95 5.89 13.36
CA TYR A 212 -3.56 4.91 14.38
C TYR A 212 -2.06 4.84 14.74
N PRO A 213 -1.47 5.92 15.27
CA PRO A 213 -0.04 5.98 15.56
C PRO A 213 0.42 4.97 16.62
N ARG A 214 -0.43 4.59 17.58
CA ARG A 214 -0.07 3.62 18.63
C ARG A 214 0.08 2.22 18.08
N LEU A 215 -0.62 1.88 17.01
CA LEU A 215 -0.52 0.55 16.40
C LEU A 215 0.79 0.40 15.60
N GLN A 216 1.37 1.49 15.11
CA GLN A 216 2.42 1.41 14.10
C GLN A 216 3.81 1.17 14.68
N GLN A 217 4.61 0.36 13.96
CA GLN A 217 6.02 0.09 14.19
C GLN A 217 6.78 0.29 12.88
N VAL A 218 7.82 1.12 12.93
CA VAL A 218 8.79 1.27 11.83
C VAL A 218 9.87 0.21 12.00
N LEU A 219 10.25 -0.46 10.91
CA LEU A 219 11.31 -1.45 10.92
C LEU A 219 12.63 -0.80 10.52
N GLU A 220 13.39 -0.36 11.51
CA GLU A 220 14.62 0.43 11.30
C GLU A 220 15.76 -0.40 10.71
N ASP A 221 15.86 -1.67 11.13
CA ASP A 221 16.89 -2.65 10.81
C ASP A 221 16.66 -3.40 9.49
N ARG A 222 15.52 -3.17 8.83
CA ARG A 222 15.15 -3.83 7.58
C ARG A 222 15.43 -2.93 6.38
N ALA A 223 16.00 -3.54 5.34
CA ALA A 223 16.14 -2.91 4.05
C ALA A 223 14.78 -2.82 3.35
N THR A 224 14.51 -1.68 2.76
CA THR A 224 13.32 -1.47 1.93
C THR A 224 13.61 -1.98 0.51
N PRO A 225 12.69 -2.73 -0.13
CA PRO A 225 12.82 -3.12 -1.53
C PRO A 225 13.15 -1.91 -2.42
N LYS A 226 14.03 -2.13 -3.39
CA LYS A 226 14.60 -1.05 -4.19
C LYS A 226 14.68 -1.43 -5.67
N PHE A 227 14.16 -0.54 -6.51
CA PHE A 227 14.41 -0.52 -7.94
C PHE A 227 15.80 0.03 -8.22
N THR A 228 16.48 -0.61 -9.16
CA THR A 228 17.78 -0.21 -9.71
C THR A 228 17.65 0.77 -10.86
N ARG A 229 16.50 0.80 -11.54
CA ARG A 229 16.25 1.66 -12.72
C ARG A 229 14.91 2.38 -12.64
N LEU A 230 13.85 1.68 -12.23
CA LEU A 230 12.50 2.22 -12.29
C LEU A 230 12.32 3.44 -11.36
N THR A 231 11.77 4.53 -11.91
CA THR A 231 11.52 5.81 -11.23
C THR A 231 10.04 6.13 -11.06
N SER A 232 9.17 5.55 -11.89
CA SER A 232 7.71 5.63 -11.85
C SER A 232 7.09 4.27 -12.20
N LEU A 233 5.89 3.98 -11.69
CA LEU A 233 5.11 2.82 -12.11
C LEU A 233 3.95 3.27 -12.98
N ASN A 234 4.26 3.56 -14.25
CA ASN A 234 3.36 4.21 -15.20
C ASN A 234 3.51 3.60 -16.61
N PHE A 235 3.55 2.27 -16.66
CA PHE A 235 3.52 1.51 -17.90
C PHE A 235 2.16 1.65 -18.58
N GLU A 236 2.18 2.06 -19.85
CA GLU A 236 1.00 2.15 -20.73
C GLU A 236 1.39 1.75 -22.15
N ALA A 237 0.37 1.46 -22.98
CA ALA A 237 0.55 1.28 -24.41
C ALA A 237 1.22 2.52 -25.04
N ALA A 238 2.29 2.29 -25.79
CA ALA A 238 2.97 3.28 -26.61
C ALA A 238 2.84 2.88 -28.08
N SER A 239 2.51 3.87 -28.91
CA SER A 239 2.38 3.75 -30.37
C SER A 239 3.73 3.58 -31.06
#